data_AF-A0A132CGV2-F1
#
_entry.id   AF-A0A132CGV2-F1
#
_cell.length_a   1.000
_cell.length_b   1.000
_cell.length_c   1.000
_cell.angle_alpha   90.00
_cell.angle_beta   90.00
_cell.angle_gamma   90.00
#
_symmetry.space_group_name_H-M   'P 1'
#
loop_
_entity.id
_entity.type
_entity.pdbx_description
1 polymer ?
#
loop_
_entity_poly.entity_id
_entity_poly.type
_entity_poly.pdbx_seq_one_letter_code
_entity_poly.pdbx_strand_id
1 'polypeptide(L)'
;MENLRPRASSYKPEYAELARNYALLGATIEEIGPLLGVTGRTIKNWKKAHPEFAEAIAIGNKHADAKVIGRAFERCVEGDSTMLIFWLKNRMGWRDRRDTQLSGPGGEPLTVQIVRFGEVDEDPPAE
;
A
#
# COMPACT_ATOMS: atom_id res chain seq x y z
N MET A 1 17.79 -25.75 -26.22
CA MET A 1 16.58 -25.17 -26.84
C MET A 1 16.23 -23.91 -26.08
N GLU A 2 16.56 -22.78 -26.68
CA GLU A 2 16.27 -21.45 -26.14
C GLU A 2 14.75 -21.21 -26.20
N ASN A 3 14.15 -20.82 -25.08
CA ASN A 3 12.70 -20.59 -24.98
C ASN A 3 12.31 -19.33 -25.78
N LEU A 4 12.14 -19.48 -27.09
CA LEU A 4 11.85 -18.44 -28.08
C LEU A 4 10.41 -17.89 -28.05
N ARG A 5 9.70 -17.99 -26.92
CA ARG A 5 8.42 -17.30 -26.73
C ARG A 5 8.58 -16.24 -25.64
N PRO A 6 8.71 -14.94 -25.97
CA PRO A 6 8.63 -13.92 -24.95
C PRO A 6 7.28 -14.10 -24.24
N ARG A 7 7.32 -14.31 -22.92
CA ARG A 7 6.10 -14.36 -22.10
C ARG A 7 5.37 -13.05 -22.35
N ALA A 8 4.05 -13.10 -22.56
CA ALA A 8 3.20 -11.93 -22.84
C ALA A 8 3.37 -10.77 -21.82
N SER A 9 3.99 -11.04 -20.66
CA SER A 9 4.32 -10.11 -19.59
C SER A 9 5.76 -9.54 -19.65
N SER A 10 6.44 -9.53 -20.79
CA SER A 10 7.78 -8.95 -20.89
C SER A 10 7.71 -7.42 -20.79
N TYR A 11 8.61 -6.83 -20.00
CA TYR A 11 8.67 -5.39 -19.81
C TYR A 11 9.15 -4.71 -21.10
N LYS A 12 8.59 -3.53 -21.38
CA LYS A 12 9.04 -2.63 -22.43
C LYS A 12 9.23 -1.22 -21.84
N PRO A 13 10.30 -0.49 -22.20
CA PRO A 13 10.53 0.86 -21.68
C PRO A 13 9.36 1.84 -21.92
N GLU A 14 8.62 1.67 -23.03
CA GLU A 14 7.41 2.45 -23.35
C GLU A 14 6.31 2.36 -22.27
N TYR A 15 6.28 1.28 -21.49
CA TYR A 15 5.32 1.12 -20.41
C TYR A 15 5.56 2.11 -19.26
N ALA A 16 6.78 2.62 -19.07
CA ALA A 16 7.05 3.62 -18.04
C ALA A 16 6.28 4.93 -18.32
N GLU A 17 6.29 5.39 -19.57
CA GLU A 17 5.55 6.59 -19.96
C GLU A 17 4.03 6.38 -19.84
N LEU A 18 3.51 5.25 -20.30
CA LEU A 18 2.09 4.93 -20.16
C LEU A 18 1.67 4.83 -18.68
N ALA A 19 2.46 4.14 -17.85
CA ALA A 19 2.19 4.02 -16.42
C ALA A 19 2.23 5.38 -15.71
N ARG A 20 3.16 6.27 -16.08
CA ARG A 20 3.14 7.67 -15.62
C ARG A 20 1.86 8.38 -16.01
N ASN A 21 1.43 8.27 -17.27
CA ASN A 21 0.22 8.93 -17.75
C ASN A 21 -1.03 8.47 -16.98
N TYR A 22 -1.14 7.17 -16.69
CA TYR A 22 -2.23 6.67 -15.85
C TYR A 22 -2.11 7.13 -14.39
N ALA A 23 -0.90 7.12 -13.82
CA ALA A 23 -0.65 7.63 -12.48
C ALA A 23 -0.94 9.14 -12.34
N LEU A 24 -0.72 9.95 -13.39
CA LEU A 24 -1.12 11.37 -13.43
C LEU A 24 -2.64 11.58 -13.27
N LEU A 25 -3.44 10.56 -13.61
CA LEU A 25 -4.89 10.53 -13.44
C LEU A 25 -5.32 9.95 -12.08
N GLY A 26 -4.35 9.55 -11.24
CA GLY A 26 -4.61 8.93 -9.93
C GLY A 26 -4.87 7.43 -9.99
N ALA A 27 -4.57 6.76 -11.10
CA ALA A 27 -4.75 5.31 -11.21
C ALA A 27 -3.82 4.55 -10.24
N THR A 28 -4.39 3.57 -9.55
CA THR A 28 -3.66 2.68 -8.65
C THR A 28 -2.90 1.60 -9.41
N ILE A 29 -1.96 0.93 -8.75
CA ILE A 29 -1.19 -0.19 -9.34
C ILE A 29 -2.11 -1.30 -9.86
N GLU A 30 -3.22 -1.56 -9.16
CA GLU A 30 -4.16 -2.62 -9.55
C GLU A 30 -5.02 -2.23 -10.75
N GLU A 31 -5.17 -0.93 -11.02
CA GLU A 31 -5.83 -0.41 -12.24
C GLU A 31 -4.84 -0.28 -13.41
N ILE A 32 -3.60 0.15 -13.14
CA ILE A 32 -2.54 0.27 -14.16
C ILE A 32 -2.22 -1.08 -14.80
N GLY A 33 -2.23 -2.18 -14.04
CA GLY A 33 -1.98 -3.52 -14.56
C GLY A 33 -2.88 -3.87 -15.75
N PRO A 34 -4.21 -3.96 -15.55
CA PRO A 34 -5.17 -4.23 -16.61
C PRO A 34 -5.08 -3.26 -17.80
N LEU A 35 -4.81 -1.97 -17.56
CA LEU A 35 -4.62 -0.97 -18.62
C LEU A 35 -3.40 -1.24 -19.51
N LEU A 36 -2.41 -1.96 -18.98
CA LEU A 36 -1.21 -2.41 -19.71
C LEU A 36 -1.31 -3.89 -20.13
N GLY A 37 -2.47 -4.53 -19.98
CA GLY A 37 -2.69 -5.93 -20.33
C GLY A 37 -1.96 -6.93 -19.42
N VAL A 38 -1.60 -6.54 -18.20
CA VAL A 38 -0.89 -7.39 -17.24
C VAL A 38 -1.58 -7.39 -15.87
N THR A 39 -1.10 -8.22 -14.95
CA THR A 39 -1.61 -8.21 -13.57
C THR A 39 -0.90 -7.14 -12.74
N GLY A 40 -1.53 -6.63 -11.68
CA GLY A 40 -0.85 -5.73 -10.74
C GLY A 40 0.37 -6.38 -10.06
N ARG A 41 0.40 -7.71 -9.93
CA ARG A 41 1.61 -8.46 -9.52
C ARG A 41 2.78 -8.22 -10.49
N THR A 42 2.53 -8.25 -11.79
CA THR A 42 3.53 -7.94 -12.82
C THR A 42 4.03 -6.51 -12.68
N ILE A 43 3.13 -5.53 -12.48
CA ILE A 43 3.51 -4.12 -12.25
C ILE A 43 4.41 -3.99 -11.01
N LYS A 44 4.07 -4.65 -9.90
CA LYS A 44 4.91 -4.65 -8.68
C LYS A 44 6.28 -5.25 -8.93
N ASN A 45 6.38 -6.32 -9.73
CA ASN A 45 7.65 -6.92 -10.11
C ASN A 45 8.47 -5.97 -11.00
N TRP A 46 7.85 -5.33 -11.99
CA TRP A 46 8.53 -4.36 -12.85
C TRP A 46 9.05 -3.17 -12.05
N LYS A 47 8.28 -2.63 -11.09
CA LYS A 47 8.78 -1.56 -10.20
C LYS A 47 10.04 -1.95 -9.41
N LYS A 48 10.22 -3.23 -9.08
CA LYS A 48 11.43 -3.71 -8.40
C LYS A 48 12.61 -3.89 -9.35
N ALA A 49 12.35 -4.34 -10.58
CA ALA A 49 13.37 -4.65 -11.57
C ALA A 49 13.81 -3.44 -12.41
N HIS A 50 12.94 -2.43 -12.55
CA HIS A 50 13.09 -1.28 -13.44
C HIS A 50 12.86 0.02 -12.66
N PRO A 51 13.93 0.64 -12.10
CA PRO A 51 13.83 1.87 -11.32
C PRO A 51 13.16 3.02 -12.07
N GLU A 52 13.40 3.14 -13.38
CA GLU A 52 12.81 4.18 -14.24
C GLU A 52 11.28 4.05 -14.32
N PHE A 53 10.76 2.82 -14.33
CA PHE A 53 9.32 2.55 -14.30
C PHE A 53 8.72 2.93 -12.94
N ALA A 54 9.43 2.63 -11.85
CA ALA A 54 9.00 3.01 -10.51
C ALA A 54 8.97 4.53 -10.31
N GLU A 55 10.00 5.23 -10.81
CA GLU A 55 10.09 6.68 -10.80
C GLU A 55 8.97 7.33 -11.63
N ALA A 56 8.69 6.81 -12.82
CA ALA A 56 7.63 7.29 -13.68
C ALA A 56 6.25 7.27 -12.98
N ILE A 57 5.92 6.17 -12.30
CA ILE A 57 4.70 6.06 -11.47
C ILE A 57 4.74 7.02 -10.28
N ALA A 58 5.88 7.16 -9.60
CA ALA A 58 6.01 8.03 -8.45
C ALA A 58 5.79 9.52 -8.82
N ILE A 59 6.34 9.95 -9.96
CA ILE A 59 6.11 11.29 -10.51
C ILE A 59 4.62 11.50 -10.82
N GLY A 60 3.98 10.52 -11.46
CA GLY A 60 2.55 10.58 -11.77
C GLY A 60 1.69 10.74 -10.50
N ASN A 61 1.92 9.89 -9.50
CA ASN A 61 1.21 9.94 -8.23
C ASN A 61 1.43 11.26 -7.50
N LYS A 62 2.66 11.77 -7.44
CA LYS A 62 2.95 13.07 -6.80
C LYS A 62 2.11 14.20 -7.40
N HIS A 63 1.90 14.19 -8.71
CA HIS A 63 1.06 15.18 -9.38
C HIS A 63 -0.43 15.01 -9.05
N ALA A 64 -0.93 13.77 -9.05
CA ALA A 64 -2.30 13.47 -8.66
C ALA A 64 -2.56 13.87 -7.19
N ASP A 65 -1.65 13.52 -6.28
CA ASP A 65 -1.69 13.88 -4.87
C ASP A 65 -1.68 15.40 -4.69
N ALA A 66 -0.82 16.13 -5.42
CA ALA A 66 -0.75 17.58 -5.35
C ALA A 66 -2.09 18.26 -5.70
N LYS A 67 -2.83 17.73 -6.68
CA LYS A 67 -4.17 18.23 -7.02
C LYS A 67 -5.15 18.03 -5.86
N VAL A 68 -5.17 16.83 -5.27
CA VAL A 68 -6.06 16.53 -4.13
C VAL A 68 -5.70 17.38 -2.91
N ILE A 69 -4.41 17.55 -2.63
CA ILE A 69 -3.91 18.39 -1.54
C ILE A 69 -4.36 19.85 -1.74
N GLY A 70 -4.24 20.40 -2.96
CA GLY A 70 -4.69 21.76 -3.26
C GLY A 70 -6.19 21.95 -2.98
N ARG A 71 -7.02 21.02 -3.46
CA ARG A 71 -8.48 21.06 -3.20
C ARG A 71 -8.83 20.88 -1.73
N ALA A 72 -8.14 19.99 -1.03
CA ALA A 72 -8.34 19.79 0.41
C ALA A 72 -7.95 21.04 1.20
N PHE A 73 -6.87 21.72 0.81
CA PHE A 73 -6.45 22.98 1.42
C PHE A 73 -7.46 24.11 1.18
N GLU A 74 -7.97 24.27 -0.04
CA GLU A 74 -9.05 25.23 -0.36
C GLU A 74 -10.25 25.04 0.59
N ARG A 75 -10.77 23.80 0.68
CA ARG A 75 -11.89 23.47 1.57
C ARG A 75 -11.59 23.71 3.04
N CYS A 76 -10.36 23.43 3.47
CA CYS A 76 -9.91 23.68 4.83
C CYS A 76 -9.96 25.18 5.17
N VAL A 77 -9.51 26.05 4.24
CA VAL A 77 -9.54 27.51 4.41
C VAL A 77 -10.96 28.06 4.38
N GLU A 78 -11.87 27.42 3.62
CA GLU A 78 -13.30 27.73 3.60
C GLU A 78 -14.07 27.27 4.86
N GLY A 79 -13.40 26.57 5.78
CA GLY A 79 -14.00 26.16 7.06
C GLY A 79 -14.61 24.76 7.05
N ASP A 80 -14.28 23.90 6.08
CA ASP A 80 -14.66 22.48 6.13
C ASP A 80 -14.02 21.80 7.34
N SER A 81 -14.86 21.47 8.33
CA SER A 81 -14.42 20.90 9.61
C SER A 81 -13.70 19.56 9.45
N THR A 82 -14.09 18.76 8.46
CA THR A 82 -13.47 17.44 8.22
C THR A 82 -12.06 17.63 7.67
N MET A 83 -11.88 18.50 6.68
CA MET A 83 -10.56 18.80 6.11
C MET A 83 -9.64 19.48 7.13
N LEU A 84 -10.18 20.37 7.97
CA LEU A 84 -9.46 20.96 9.10
C LEU A 84 -8.95 19.89 10.07
N ILE A 85 -9.80 18.95 10.49
CA ILE A 85 -9.39 17.84 11.38
C ILE A 85 -8.25 17.04 10.74
N PHE A 86 -8.37 16.65 9.46
CA PHE A 86 -7.32 15.91 8.77
C PHE A 86 -6.01 16.72 8.65
N TRP A 87 -6.09 18.01 8.33
CA TRP A 87 -4.92 18.89 8.26
C TRP A 87 -4.20 19.01 9.61
N LEU A 88 -4.94 19.25 10.69
CA LEU A 88 -4.38 19.41 12.03
C LEU A 88 -3.73 18.11 12.53
N LYS A 89 -4.34 16.95 12.26
CA LYS A 89 -3.76 15.63 12.60
C LYS A 89 -2.50 15.32 11.80
N ASN A 90 -2.54 15.53 10.48
CA ASN A 90 -1.43 15.13 9.59
C ASN A 90 -0.27 16.12 9.58
N ARG A 91 -0.56 17.43 9.56
CA ARG A 91 0.46 18.49 9.40
C ARG A 91 0.90 19.11 10.72
N MET A 92 -0.03 19.30 11.66
CA MET A 92 0.25 19.95 12.95
C MET A 92 0.53 18.96 14.08
N GLY A 93 0.49 17.65 13.79
CA GLY A 93 0.84 16.60 14.75
C GLY A 93 -0.21 16.37 15.83
N TRP A 94 -1.46 16.83 15.64
CA TRP A 94 -2.53 16.52 16.59
C TRP A 94 -2.74 15.00 16.65
N ARG A 95 -2.95 14.49 17.86
CA ARG A 95 -3.20 13.08 18.13
C ARG A 95 -4.50 12.98 18.91
N ASP A 96 -5.32 12.00 18.55
CA ASP A 96 -6.46 11.64 19.38
C ASP A 96 -5.92 11.02 20.68
N ARG A 97 -6.33 11.56 21.83
CA ARG A 97 -6.08 10.91 23.12
C ARG A 97 -7.06 9.75 23.26
N ARG A 98 -6.55 8.57 23.60
CA ARG A 98 -7.35 7.42 24.00
C ARG A 98 -6.85 6.93 25.36
N ASP A 99 -7.70 7.00 26.37
CA ASP A 99 -7.47 6.36 27.65
C ASP A 99 -8.20 5.01 27.62
N THR A 100 -7.46 3.93 27.34
CA THR A 100 -8.01 2.57 27.28
C THR A 100 -7.75 1.86 28.60
N GLN A 101 -8.80 1.58 29.35
CA GLN A 101 -8.74 0.62 30.46
C GLN A 101 -8.95 -0.79 29.91
N LEU A 102 -8.02 -1.69 30.21
CA LEU A 102 -8.13 -3.10 29.83
C LEU A 102 -8.65 -3.90 31.02
N SER A 103 -9.78 -4.58 30.84
CA SER A 103 -10.37 -5.47 31.83
C SER A 103 -10.78 -6.79 31.19
N GLY A 104 -10.79 -7.86 31.99
CA GLY A 104 -11.37 -9.14 31.63
C GLY A 104 -12.89 -9.08 31.52
N PRO A 105 -13.53 -10.18 31.10
CA PRO A 105 -14.98 -10.30 31.06
C PRO A 105 -15.59 -9.93 32.42
N GLY A 106 -16.56 -9.02 32.43
CA GLY A 106 -17.23 -8.57 33.66
C GLY A 106 -16.45 -7.59 34.52
N GLY A 107 -15.33 -7.03 34.03
CA GLY A 107 -14.50 -6.11 34.81
C GLY A 107 -13.44 -6.80 35.68
N GLU A 108 -13.34 -8.12 35.58
CA GLU A 108 -12.34 -8.92 36.29
C GLU A 108 -10.91 -8.60 35.81
N PRO A 109 -9.87 -8.91 36.60
CA PRO A 109 -8.48 -8.81 36.16
C PRO A 109 -8.21 -9.63 34.89
N LEU A 110 -7.31 -9.14 34.04
CA LEU A 110 -6.86 -9.88 32.86
C LEU A 110 -6.02 -11.10 33.26
N THR A 111 -6.48 -12.29 32.88
CA THR A 111 -5.71 -13.52 33.00
C THR A 111 -4.90 -13.74 31.73
N VAL A 112 -3.57 -13.74 31.83
CA VAL A 112 -2.66 -14.04 30.71
C VAL A 112 -2.30 -15.52 30.72
N GLN A 113 -2.64 -16.25 29.65
CA GLN A 113 -2.19 -17.63 29.44
C GLN A 113 -1.02 -17.64 28.44
N ILE A 114 0.17 -18.01 28.91
CA ILE A 114 1.35 -18.17 28.05
C ILE A 114 1.40 -19.64 27.61
N VAL A 115 1.07 -19.90 26.34
CA VAL A 115 1.22 -21.23 25.75
C VAL A 115 2.58 -21.29 25.03
N ARG A 116 3.46 -22.19 25.46
CA ARG A 116 4.67 -22.53 24.74
C ARG A 116 4.34 -23.69 23.79
N PHE A 117 4.57 -23.49 22.50
CA PHE A 117 4.57 -24.58 21.53
C PHE A 117 5.98 -25.18 21.51
N GLY A 118 6.10 -26.48 21.78
CA GLY A 118 7.39 -27.19 21.84
C GLY A 118 7.24 -28.67 21.52
N GLU A 119 8.14 -29.11 20.64
CA GLU A 119 8.54 -30.46 20.21
C GLU A 119 7.49 -31.34 19.52
N VAL A 120 7.72 -31.57 18.22
CA VAL A 120 7.11 -32.67 17.47
C VAL A 120 7.78 -33.94 17.99
N ASP A 121 7.02 -34.80 18.66
CA ASP A 121 7.45 -36.17 18.93
C ASP A 121 7.76 -36.84 17.57
N GLU A 122 9.05 -36.97 17.22
CA GLU A 122 9.45 -37.92 16.18
C GLU A 122 9.29 -39.32 16.78
N ASP A 123 8.29 -40.07 16.31
CA ASP A 123 8.15 -41.49 16.63
C ASP A 123 9.47 -42.22 16.34
N PRO A 124 9.99 -43.03 17.27
CA PRO A 124 11.21 -43.80 17.01
C PRO A 124 10.99 -44.74 15.81
N PRO A 125 12.01 -44.93 14.96
CA PRO A 125 11.87 -45.76 13.77
C PRO A 125 11.51 -47.20 14.18
N ALA A 126 10.47 -47.74 13.55
CA ALA A 126 10.03 -49.12 13.76
C ALA A 126 11.15 -50.11 13.41
N GLU A 127 11.39 -51.07 14.30
CA GLU A 127 12.30 -52.21 14.14
C GLU A 127 11.95 -53.12 12.94
#